data_AF-D1B299-F1
#
_entry.id   AF-D1B299-F1
#
_cell.length_a   1.000
_cell.length_b   1.000
_cell.length_c   1.000
_cell.angle_alpha   90.00
_cell.angle_beta   90.00
_cell.angle_gamma   90.00
#
_symmetry.space_group_name_H-M   'P 1'
#
loop_
_entity.id
_entity.type
_entity.pdbx_description
1 polymer ?
#
loop_
_entity_poly.entity_id
_entity_poly.type
_entity_poly.pdbx_seq_one_letter_code
_entity_poly.pdbx_strand_id
1 'polypeptide(L)'
;MKHLQSNLTHLANTLDIPTSFEISNDALWASIEDTNALEEFAKGLQTMHARVCMITCARVDEGHDILYHFDIKGVLFNLKLHLKTPLLPSITPLFESANWAERELSELYGITLENHPNPAKLFIDESIKEAIYEAYVPLSSAMNGEVSRHLWEKVKMAQGENNG
;
A
#
# COMPACT_ATOMS: atom_id res chain seq x y z
N MET A 1 19.95 -17.85 2.88
CA MET A 1 18.68 -17.99 2.14
C MET A 1 17.97 -19.33 2.41
N LYS A 2 18.53 -20.50 2.06
CA LYS A 2 17.84 -21.81 2.25
C LYS A 2 17.39 -22.11 3.68
N HIS A 3 18.20 -21.76 4.68
CA HIS A 3 17.82 -21.89 6.10
C HIS A 3 16.67 -20.96 6.50
N LEU A 4 16.66 -19.73 5.99
CA LEU A 4 15.58 -18.78 6.26
C LEU A 4 14.27 -19.25 5.60
N GLN A 5 14.35 -19.75 4.35
CA GLN A 5 13.22 -20.37 3.67
C GLN A 5 12.67 -21.55 4.49
N SER A 6 13.53 -22.47 4.95
CA SER A 6 13.08 -23.60 5.78
C SER A 6 12.37 -23.15 7.06
N ASN A 7 12.85 -22.10 7.72
CA ASN A 7 12.21 -21.56 8.92
C ASN A 7 10.86 -20.90 8.61
N LEU A 8 10.77 -20.15 7.51
CA LEU A 8 9.52 -19.52 7.07
C LEU A 8 8.50 -20.55 6.61
N THR A 9 8.93 -21.61 5.92
CA THR A 9 8.06 -22.74 5.55
C THR A 9 7.57 -23.48 6.79
N HIS A 10 8.44 -23.70 7.79
CA HIS A 10 8.00 -24.28 9.07
C HIS A 10 6.97 -23.37 9.76
N LEU A 11 7.20 -22.05 9.75
CA LEU A 11 6.28 -21.07 10.33
C LEU A 11 4.91 -21.07 9.62
N ALA A 12 4.91 -21.02 8.28
CA ALA A 12 3.71 -21.11 7.47
C ALA A 12 2.93 -22.41 7.72
N ASN A 13 3.63 -23.55 7.79
CA ASN A 13 3.03 -24.85 8.08
C ASN A 13 2.47 -24.94 9.51
N THR A 14 3.11 -24.28 10.48
CA THR A 14 2.65 -24.25 11.88
C THR A 14 1.37 -23.42 12.01
N LEU A 15 1.24 -22.38 11.20
CA LEU A 15 0.07 -21.50 11.17
C LEU A 15 -1.00 -21.97 10.17
N ASP A 16 -0.79 -23.09 9.47
CA ASP A 16 -1.66 -23.63 8.42
C ASP A 16 -1.98 -22.62 7.29
N ILE A 17 -1.04 -21.72 7.00
CA ILE A 17 -1.21 -20.67 5.99
C ILE A 17 -0.71 -21.18 4.64
N PRO A 18 -1.58 -21.28 3.60
CA PRO A 18 -1.14 -21.65 2.27
C PRO A 18 -0.22 -20.57 1.72
N THR A 19 1.08 -20.82 1.79
CA THR A 19 2.12 -19.87 1.38
C THR A 19 3.03 -20.50 0.34
N SER A 20 3.04 -19.96 -0.87
CA SER A 20 4.05 -20.33 -1.87
C SER A 20 5.34 -19.56 -1.60
N PHE A 21 6.49 -20.22 -1.69
CA PHE A 21 7.80 -19.58 -1.52
C PHE A 21 8.64 -19.73 -2.78
N GLU A 22 9.16 -18.63 -3.30
CA GLU A 22 10.01 -18.58 -4.48
C GLU A 22 11.28 -17.79 -4.19
N ILE A 23 12.43 -18.24 -4.71
CA ILE A 23 13.68 -17.47 -4.61
C ILE A 23 13.92 -16.85 -5.98
N SER A 24 14.00 -15.52 -6.02
CA SER A 24 14.24 -14.77 -7.26
C SER A 24 15.08 -13.53 -6.96
N ASN A 25 16.13 -13.31 -7.77
CA ASN A 25 17.03 -12.16 -7.69
C ASN A 25 17.61 -11.90 -6.28
N ASP A 26 18.11 -12.95 -5.63
CA ASP A 26 18.65 -12.90 -4.25
C ASP A 26 17.65 -12.45 -3.17
N ALA A 27 16.36 -12.39 -3.50
CA ALA A 27 15.28 -12.17 -2.56
C ALA A 27 14.41 -13.42 -2.42
N LEU A 28 13.86 -13.59 -1.22
CA LEU A 28 12.85 -14.61 -0.96
C LEU A 28 11.47 -13.98 -1.14
N TRP A 29 10.62 -14.60 -1.94
CA TRP A 29 9.27 -14.18 -2.22
C TRP A 29 8.29 -15.16 -1.58
N ALA A 30 7.24 -14.62 -0.99
CA ALA A 30 6.11 -15.38 -0.50
C ALA A 30 4.80 -14.73 -0.95
N SER A 31 3.78 -15.54 -1.20
CA SER A 31 2.42 -15.06 -1.46
C SER A 31 1.45 -15.65 -0.46
N ILE A 32 0.60 -14.82 0.13
CA ILE A 32 -0.48 -15.22 1.04
C ILE A 32 -1.82 -14.77 0.44
N GLU A 33 -2.79 -15.68 0.41
CA GLU A 33 -4.16 -15.39 -0.06
C GLU A 33 -5.07 -14.87 1.06
N ASP A 34 -4.87 -15.33 2.30
CA ASP A 34 -5.66 -14.90 3.45
C ASP A 34 -5.05 -13.65 4.12
N THR A 35 -5.79 -12.54 4.08
CA THR A 35 -5.36 -11.27 4.66
C THR A 35 -5.32 -11.30 6.19
N ASN A 36 -6.15 -12.11 6.84
CA ASN A 36 -6.17 -12.23 8.31
C ASN A 36 -4.91 -12.91 8.85
N ALA A 37 -4.33 -13.81 8.07
CA ALA A 37 -3.09 -14.50 8.39
C ALA A 37 -1.87 -13.57 8.46
N LEU A 38 -1.96 -12.34 7.93
CA LEU A 38 -0.88 -11.37 7.95
C LEU A 38 -0.40 -11.03 9.36
N GLU A 39 -1.33 -10.81 10.31
CA GLU A 39 -0.95 -10.40 11.67
C GLU A 39 -0.19 -11.52 12.41
N GLU A 40 -0.63 -12.76 12.26
CA GLU A 40 0.03 -13.92 12.85
C GLU A 40 1.39 -14.19 12.19
N PHE A 41 1.45 -14.09 10.88
CA PHE A 41 2.71 -14.22 10.14
C PHE A 41 3.70 -13.12 10.55
N ALA A 42 3.23 -11.88 10.71
CA ALA A 42 4.01 -10.74 11.17
C ALA A 42 4.56 -10.94 12.60
N LYS A 43 3.78 -11.51 13.53
CA LYS A 43 4.27 -11.92 14.87
C LYS A 43 5.43 -12.92 14.74
N GLY A 44 5.29 -13.88 13.84
CA GLY A 44 6.35 -14.81 13.46
C GLY A 44 7.63 -14.11 12.99
N LEU A 45 7.49 -13.17 12.05
CA LEU A 45 8.61 -12.37 11.53
C LEU A 45 9.30 -11.54 12.62
N GLN A 46 8.53 -11.01 13.58
CA GLN A 46 9.08 -10.24 14.69
C GLN A 46 10.05 -11.08 15.54
N THR A 47 9.73 -12.35 15.82
CA THR A 47 10.64 -13.26 16.55
C THR A 47 11.97 -13.50 15.81
N MET A 48 11.95 -13.41 14.48
CA MET A 48 13.13 -13.54 13.63
C MET A 48 13.93 -12.25 13.49
N HIS A 49 13.55 -11.19 14.20
CA HIS A 49 14.15 -9.86 14.15
C HIS A 49 14.04 -9.23 12.75
N ALA A 50 12.90 -9.45 12.08
CA ALA A 50 12.60 -8.80 10.82
C ALA A 50 12.45 -7.29 10.99
N ARG A 51 12.76 -6.53 9.93
CA ARG A 51 12.52 -5.09 9.84
C ARG A 51 11.67 -4.80 8.62
N VAL A 52 10.65 -3.96 8.74
CA VAL A 52 9.88 -3.49 7.59
C VAL A 52 10.68 -2.40 6.89
N CYS A 53 11.02 -2.63 5.62
CA CYS A 53 11.77 -1.69 4.79
C CYS A 53 10.83 -0.78 4.01
N MET A 54 9.79 -1.34 3.41
CA MET A 54 8.85 -0.63 2.55
C MET A 54 7.55 -1.44 2.43
N ILE A 55 6.43 -0.75 2.22
CA ILE A 55 5.16 -1.36 1.83
C ILE A 55 4.71 -0.66 0.55
N THR A 56 4.33 -1.43 -0.46
CA THR A 56 3.86 -0.90 -1.74
C THR A 56 2.52 -1.51 -2.10
N CYS A 57 1.73 -0.79 -2.90
CA CYS A 57 0.44 -1.26 -3.36
C CYS A 57 0.27 -0.99 -4.86
N ALA A 58 -0.30 -1.95 -5.56
CA ALA A 58 -0.72 -1.83 -6.94
C ALA A 58 -2.22 -2.10 -7.02
N ARG A 59 -2.95 -1.22 -7.72
CA ARG A 59 -4.35 -1.45 -8.05
C ARG A 59 -4.43 -2.44 -9.20
N VAL A 60 -5.20 -3.50 -9.02
CA VAL A 60 -5.47 -4.53 -10.04
C VAL A 60 -6.96 -4.55 -10.34
N ASP A 61 -7.36 -5.14 -11.47
CA ASP A 61 -8.78 -5.15 -11.89
C ASP A 61 -9.72 -5.73 -10.82
N GLU A 62 -9.23 -6.70 -10.04
CA GLU A 62 -9.96 -7.37 -8.95
C GLU A 62 -9.44 -7.01 -7.54
N GLY A 63 -9.10 -5.74 -7.30
CA GLY A 63 -8.76 -5.24 -5.96
C GLY A 63 -7.37 -4.62 -5.86
N HIS A 64 -6.60 -5.02 -4.85
CA HIS A 64 -5.29 -4.44 -4.56
C HIS A 64 -4.24 -5.52 -4.27
N ASP A 65 -3.09 -5.44 -4.95
CA ASP A 65 -1.91 -6.24 -4.62
C ASP A 65 -1.01 -5.42 -3.71
N ILE A 66 -0.77 -5.88 -2.48
CA ILE A 66 0.13 -5.24 -1.52
C ILE A 66 1.39 -6.08 -1.41
N LEU A 67 2.54 -5.42 -1.41
CA LEU A 67 3.85 -6.04 -1.24
C LEU A 67 4.57 -5.45 -0.04
N TYR A 68 4.82 -6.29 0.95
CA TYR A 68 5.62 -5.96 2.13
C TYR A 68 7.05 -6.40 1.92
N HIS A 69 7.98 -5.46 2.07
CA HIS A 69 9.41 -5.71 1.99
C HIS A 69 9.99 -5.76 3.40
N PHE A 70 10.51 -6.93 3.77
CA PHE A 70 11.18 -7.16 5.04
C PHE A 70 12.66 -7.41 4.84
N ASP A 71 13.48 -6.89 5.74
CA ASP A 71 14.87 -7.31 5.89
C ASP A 71 15.01 -8.24 7.10
N ILE A 72 15.51 -9.46 6.86
CA ILE A 72 15.76 -10.46 7.89
C ILE A 72 17.25 -10.81 7.86
N LYS A 73 18.02 -10.17 8.76
CA LYS A 73 19.47 -10.39 8.91
C LYS A 73 20.25 -10.23 7.58
N GLY A 74 19.87 -9.24 6.76
CA GLY A 74 20.51 -8.96 5.47
C GLY A 74 19.93 -9.75 4.29
N VAL A 75 18.87 -10.53 4.49
CA VAL A 75 18.13 -11.19 3.40
C VAL A 75 16.82 -10.44 3.19
N LEU A 76 16.59 -10.00 1.95
CA LEU A 76 15.33 -9.39 1.55
C LEU A 76 14.25 -10.47 1.42
N PHE A 77 13.15 -10.27 2.14
CA PHE A 77 11.96 -11.09 2.10
C PHE A 77 10.77 -10.25 1.65
N ASN A 78 10.16 -10.62 0.53
CA ASN A 78 9.03 -9.93 -0.08
C ASN A 78 7.77 -10.77 0.13
N LEU A 79 6.79 -10.20 0.81
CA LEU A 79 5.51 -10.84 1.08
C LEU A 79 4.41 -10.16 0.27
N LYS A 80 3.88 -10.88 -0.72
CA LYS A 80 2.76 -10.44 -1.55
C LYS A 80 1.44 -10.87 -0.91
N LEU A 81 0.50 -9.94 -0.81
CA LEU A 81 -0.88 -10.16 -0.41
C LEU A 81 -1.81 -9.66 -1.50
N HIS A 82 -2.84 -10.44 -1.80
CA HIS A 82 -3.89 -10.05 -2.73
C HIS A 82 -5.17 -9.73 -1.96
N LEU A 83 -5.59 -8.46 -1.99
CA LEU A 83 -6.77 -7.96 -1.31
C LEU A 83 -7.93 -7.82 -2.29
N LYS A 84 -8.93 -8.70 -2.17
CA LYS A 84 -10.20 -8.58 -2.90
C LYS A 84 -11.09 -7.47 -2.34
N THR A 85 -11.03 -7.27 -1.02
CA THR A 85 -11.73 -6.19 -0.32
C THR A 85 -10.69 -5.22 0.26
N PRO A 86 -10.99 -3.91 0.34
CA PRO A 86 -10.06 -2.92 0.87
C PRO A 86 -10.03 -2.93 2.41
N LEU A 87 -9.82 -4.12 3.00
CA LEU A 87 -9.72 -4.33 4.45
C LEU A 87 -8.42 -5.08 4.74
N LEU A 88 -7.62 -4.53 5.66
CA LEU A 88 -6.29 -5.05 5.97
C LEU A 88 -6.00 -4.94 7.47
N PRO A 89 -5.56 -6.02 8.14
CA PRO A 89 -5.05 -5.91 9.50
C PRO A 89 -3.70 -5.18 9.52
N SER A 90 -3.58 -4.20 10.40
CA SER A 90 -2.37 -3.40 10.58
C SER A 90 -1.28 -4.20 11.30
N ILE A 91 -0.06 -4.17 10.77
CA ILE A 91 1.14 -4.69 11.42
C ILE A 91 1.89 -3.63 12.23
N THR A 92 1.42 -2.37 12.23
CA THR A 92 2.05 -1.26 12.97
C THR A 92 2.24 -1.53 14.47
N PRO A 93 1.32 -2.19 15.20
CA PRO A 93 1.56 -2.56 16.60
C PRO A 93 2.78 -3.47 16.80
N LEU A 94 3.18 -4.23 15.78
CA LEU A 94 4.34 -5.12 15.80
C LEU A 94 5.60 -4.44 15.26
N PHE A 95 5.43 -3.57 14.25
CA PHE A 95 6.50 -2.87 13.56
C PHE A 95 6.16 -1.39 13.44
N GLU A 96 6.73 -0.57 14.32
CA GLU A 96 6.51 0.89 14.29
C GLU A 96 6.88 1.53 12.94
N SER A 97 7.86 0.95 12.24
CA SER A 97 8.27 1.38 10.90
C SER A 97 7.19 1.21 9.82
N ALA A 98 6.14 0.41 10.06
CA ALA A 98 5.03 0.25 9.13
C ALA A 98 4.01 1.40 9.18
N ASN A 99 4.02 2.22 10.24
CA ASN A 99 3.00 3.23 10.52
C ASN A 99 2.73 4.18 9.33
N TRP A 100 3.80 4.80 8.81
CA TRP A 100 3.64 5.77 7.72
C TRP A 100 3.21 5.11 6.42
N ALA A 101 3.77 3.95 6.11
CA ALA A 101 3.48 3.24 4.88
C ALA A 101 2.04 2.68 4.89
N GLU A 102 1.54 2.17 6.02
CA GLU A 102 0.14 1.76 6.13
C GLU A 102 -0.81 2.96 6.01
N ARG A 103 -0.51 4.10 6.64
CA ARG A 103 -1.31 5.33 6.49
C ARG A 103 -1.34 5.84 5.05
N GLU A 104 -0.21 5.76 4.34
CA GLU A 104 -0.13 6.03 2.90
C GLU A 104 -1.05 5.11 2.09
N LEU A 105 -1.08 3.81 2.40
CA LEU A 105 -2.01 2.86 1.76
C LEU A 105 -3.46 3.25 1.98
N SER A 106 -3.81 3.62 3.21
CA SER A 106 -5.16 4.03 3.56
C SER A 106 -5.58 5.29 2.80
N GLU A 107 -4.68 6.27 2.72
CA GLU A 107 -4.96 7.57 2.11
C GLU A 107 -4.97 7.53 0.57
N LEU A 108 -4.04 6.82 -0.07
CA LEU A 108 -3.91 6.80 -1.54
C LEU A 108 -4.77 5.72 -2.22
N TYR A 109 -5.00 4.59 -1.54
CA TYR A 109 -5.71 3.45 -2.11
C TYR A 109 -7.06 3.20 -1.45
N GLY A 110 -7.44 3.96 -0.41
CA GLY A 110 -8.72 3.80 0.28
C GLY A 110 -8.82 2.49 1.07
N ILE A 111 -7.68 1.94 1.50
CA ILE A 111 -7.63 0.68 2.26
C ILE A 111 -7.97 0.97 3.72
N THR A 112 -8.95 0.25 4.27
CA THR A 112 -9.32 0.32 5.68
C THR A 112 -8.36 -0.54 6.50
N LEU A 113 -7.66 0.09 7.44
CA LEU A 113 -6.72 -0.59 8.34
C LEU A 113 -7.41 -0.96 9.65
N GLU A 114 -7.43 -2.24 10.00
CA GLU A 114 -7.89 -2.72 11.30
C GLU A 114 -6.75 -2.69 12.30
N ASN A 115 -7.04 -2.33 13.56
CA ASN A 115 -6.07 -2.30 14.67
C ASN A 115 -4.88 -1.32 14.52
N HIS A 116 -4.94 -0.35 13.59
CA HIS A 116 -3.90 0.66 13.46
C HIS A 116 -3.95 1.69 14.61
N PRO A 117 -2.84 2.01 15.30
CA PRO A 117 -2.84 2.89 16.46
C PRO A 117 -3.19 4.36 16.15
N ASN A 118 -2.90 4.82 14.93
CA ASN A 118 -3.24 6.18 14.48
C ASN A 118 -3.62 6.21 12.98
N PRO A 119 -4.90 6.02 12.62
CA PRO A 119 -5.33 5.94 11.22
C PRO A 119 -5.53 7.31 10.53
N ALA A 120 -5.00 8.41 11.09
CA ALA A 120 -5.14 9.73 10.50
C ALA A 120 -4.45 9.84 9.13
N LYS A 121 -4.98 10.69 8.24
CA LYS A 121 -4.35 11.02 6.94
C LYS A 121 -2.91 11.51 7.13
N LEU A 122 -2.02 11.23 6.19
CA LEU A 122 -0.59 11.52 6.29
C LEU A 122 -0.20 12.76 5.47
N PHE A 123 -0.66 12.86 4.24
CA PHE A 123 -0.17 13.86 3.28
C PHE A 123 -1.18 14.95 2.95
N ILE A 124 -2.47 14.61 2.91
CA ILE A 124 -3.48 15.44 2.29
C ILE A 124 -4.34 16.07 3.37
N ASP A 125 -4.55 17.37 3.18
CA ASP A 125 -5.34 18.19 4.08
C ASP A 125 -6.74 17.62 4.25
N GLU A 126 -7.23 17.62 5.50
CA GLU A 126 -8.55 17.09 5.86
C GLU A 126 -9.69 17.78 5.09
N SER A 127 -9.49 19.03 4.66
CA SER A 127 -10.47 19.78 3.86
C SER A 127 -10.67 19.24 2.45
N ILE A 128 -9.72 18.46 1.91
CA ILE A 128 -9.82 17.82 0.61
C ILE A 128 -10.64 16.53 0.75
N LYS A 129 -11.86 16.57 0.19
CA LYS A 129 -12.80 15.44 0.19
C LYS A 129 -12.32 14.31 -0.71
N GLU A 130 -12.64 13.07 -0.31
CA GLU A 130 -12.24 11.87 -1.06
C GLU A 130 -12.68 11.85 -2.52
N ALA A 131 -13.81 12.50 -2.84
CA ALA A 131 -14.32 12.64 -4.20
C ALA A 131 -13.35 13.36 -5.16
N ILE A 132 -12.37 14.12 -4.63
CA ILE A 132 -11.34 14.78 -5.45
C ILE A 132 -10.29 13.76 -5.93
N TYR A 133 -10.11 12.62 -5.23
CA TYR A 133 -9.20 11.55 -5.65
C TYR A 133 -9.66 10.83 -6.91
N GLU A 134 -10.95 10.53 -7.00
CA GLU A 134 -11.53 9.94 -8.22
C GLU A 134 -11.51 10.94 -9.39
N ALA A 135 -11.51 12.23 -9.06
CA ALA A 135 -11.36 13.33 -10.01
C ALA A 135 -9.90 13.72 -10.26
N TYR A 136 -8.92 12.85 -9.97
CA TYR A 136 -7.54 13.07 -10.44
C TYR A 136 -7.56 13.09 -11.96
N VAL A 137 -7.67 14.31 -12.50
CA VAL A 137 -7.41 14.61 -13.88
C VAL A 137 -6.00 14.10 -14.13
N PRO A 138 -5.81 13.12 -15.04
CA PRO A 138 -4.49 12.63 -15.36
C PRO A 138 -3.57 13.81 -15.61
N LEU A 139 -2.31 13.76 -15.14
CA LEU A 139 -1.40 14.88 -15.35
C LEU A 139 -1.32 15.28 -16.83
N SER A 140 -1.41 14.29 -17.73
CA SER A 140 -1.56 14.52 -19.18
C SER A 140 -2.79 15.36 -19.53
N SER A 141 -3.96 15.05 -18.98
CA SER A 141 -5.18 15.83 -19.16
C SER A 141 -5.12 17.21 -18.49
N ALA A 142 -4.44 17.35 -17.35
CA ALA A 142 -4.27 18.62 -16.65
C ALA A 142 -3.25 19.55 -17.37
N MET A 143 -2.22 18.96 -17.96
CA MET A 143 -1.18 19.65 -18.73
C MET A 143 -1.55 19.85 -20.19
N ASN A 144 -2.60 19.20 -20.68
CA ASN A 144 -3.20 19.58 -21.95
C ASN A 144 -3.73 21.01 -21.81
N GLY A 145 -3.30 21.89 -22.72
CA GLY A 145 -3.59 23.33 -22.69
C GLY A 145 -5.07 23.71 -22.65
N GLU A 146 -6.00 22.75 -22.75
CA GLU A 146 -7.43 22.93 -22.53
C GLU A 146 -7.77 23.41 -21.10
N VAL A 147 -7.08 22.91 -20.07
CA VAL A 147 -7.33 23.37 -18.69
C VAL A 147 -6.89 24.83 -18.51
N SER A 148 -5.76 25.20 -19.12
CA SER A 148 -5.30 26.59 -19.18
C SER A 148 -6.29 27.47 -19.94
N ARG A 149 -6.81 27.00 -21.09
CA ARG A 149 -7.78 27.73 -21.90
C ARG A 149 -9.08 27.98 -21.14
N HIS A 150 -9.60 26.97 -20.44
CA HIS A 150 -10.84 27.08 -19.65
C HIS A 150 -10.70 28.01 -18.43
N LEU A 151 -9.55 27.98 -17.75
CA LEU A 151 -9.23 28.94 -16.68
C LEU A 151 -9.17 30.38 -17.21
N TRP A 152 -8.50 30.61 -18.35
CA TRP A 152 -8.45 31.93 -18.98
C TRP A 152 -9.82 32.40 -19.49
N GLU A 153 -10.66 31.52 -20.02
CA GLU A 153 -12.05 31.83 -20.38
C GLU A 153 -12.85 32.30 -19.17
N LYS A 154 -12.74 31.61 -18.02
CA LYS A 154 -13.39 32.03 -16.77
C LYS A 154 -12.89 33.38 -16.26
N VAL A 155 -11.58 33.62 -16.32
CA VAL A 155 -10.99 34.92 -15.94
C VAL A 155 -11.50 36.04 -16.86
N LYS A 156 -11.54 35.81 -18.18
CA LYS A 156 -12.07 36.77 -19.15
C LYS A 156 -13.56 37.05 -18.95
N MET A 157 -14.36 36.03 -18.67
CA MET A 157 -15.79 36.17 -18.33
C MET A 157 -15.98 36.96 -17.02
N ALA A 158 -15.15 36.73 -16.01
CA ALA A 158 -15.19 37.48 -14.75
C ALA A 158 -14.73 38.93 -14.89
N GLN A 159 -13.85 39.22 -15.86
CA GLN A 159 -13.39 40.58 -16.19
C GLN A 159 -14.34 41.32 -17.14
N GLY A 160 -15.43 40.69 -17.59
CA GLY A 160 -16.43 41.33 -18.44
C GLY A 160 -15.95 41.63 -19.86
N GLU A 161 -14.88 40.98 -20.33
CA GLU A 161 -14.49 41.01 -21.75
C GLU A 161 -15.49 40.15 -22.54
N ASN A 162 -16.64 40.74 -22.85
CA ASN A 162 -17.61 40.18 -23.77
C ASN A 162 -17.08 40.39 -25.19
N ASN A 163 -16.40 39.39 -25.74
CA ASN A 163 -15.96 39.42 -27.14
C ASN A 163 -17.21 39.42 -28.05
N GLY A 164 -17.47 40.57 -28.67
CA GLY A 164 -18.36 40.68 -29.84
C GLY A 164 -17.79 40.02 -31.08
#